data_AF-A0A812N2P0-F1
#
_entry.id   AF-A0A812N2P0-F1
#
_cell.length_a   1.000
_cell.length_b   1.000
_cell.length_c   1.000
_cell.angle_alpha   90.00
_cell.angle_beta   90.00
_cell.angle_gamma   90.00
#
_symmetry.space_group_name_H-M   'P 1'
#
loop_
_entity.id
_entity.type
_entity.pdbx_description
1 polymer ?
#
loop_
_entity_poly.entity_id
_entity_poly.type
_entity_poly.pdbx_seq_one_letter_code
_entity_poly.pdbx_strand_id
1 'polypeptide(L)'
;MIYSLGNISGAHLNPAVTLAVSLRGKCTAKDAVCYMLCQLFGGLLAGITSAFFQMNSAMAKMSIVLQPGKKYQVGQACAAELLFTMILAYVVLTVATTDTPAEWKTKQNAYFGLAIGACVTVGGFASSAISG
;
A
#
# COMPACT_ATOMS: atom_id res chain seq x y z
N MET A 1 9.47 5.19 -2.02
CA MET A 1 9.02 5.48 -0.64
C MET A 1 9.42 4.41 0.37
N ILE A 2 9.24 3.12 0.07
CA ILE A 2 9.58 2.05 1.04
C ILE A 2 11.06 2.08 1.43
N TYR A 3 11.98 2.17 0.47
CA TYR A 3 13.41 2.27 0.78
C TYR A 3 13.81 3.55 1.52
N SER A 4 13.09 4.67 1.34
CA SER A 4 13.43 5.94 1.98
C SER A 4 12.94 6.03 3.43
N LEU A 5 11.82 5.37 3.76
CA LEU A 5 11.18 5.47 5.07
C LEU A 5 11.25 4.18 5.89
N GLY A 6 11.72 3.07 5.30
CA GLY A 6 11.73 1.75 5.92
C GLY A 6 12.49 1.70 7.25
N ASN A 7 13.64 2.38 7.34
CA ASN A 7 14.45 2.40 8.56
C ASN A 7 13.88 3.28 9.68
N ILE A 8 12.88 4.13 9.39
CA ILE A 8 12.28 5.04 10.37
C ILE A 8 10.93 4.52 10.83
N SER A 9 10.02 4.24 9.89
CA SER A 9 8.62 3.89 10.18
C SER A 9 8.23 2.48 9.70
N GLY A 10 9.18 1.70 9.18
CA GLY A 10 8.84 0.48 8.45
C GLY A 10 8.09 0.73 7.13
N ALA A 11 7.84 2.01 6.78
CA ALA A 11 7.15 2.45 5.58
C ALA A 11 5.81 1.72 5.32
N HIS A 12 4.95 1.60 6.33
CA HIS A 12 3.65 0.93 6.17
C HIS A 12 2.80 1.55 5.05
N LEU A 13 2.73 2.89 5.00
CA LEU A 13 2.15 3.71 3.93
C LEU A 13 0.73 3.33 3.46
N ASN A 14 0.01 2.51 4.23
CA ASN A 14 -1.30 1.98 3.91
C ASN A 14 -1.99 1.52 5.22
N PRO A 15 -3.24 1.94 5.49
CA PRO A 15 -3.96 1.53 6.69
C PRO A 15 -4.17 0.02 6.81
N ALA A 16 -4.49 -0.69 5.73
CA ALA A 16 -4.66 -2.14 5.73
C ALA A 16 -3.33 -2.87 6.03
N VAL A 17 -2.21 -2.36 5.49
CA VAL A 17 -0.87 -2.89 5.81
C VAL A 17 -0.55 -2.64 7.29
N THR A 18 -0.83 -1.44 7.79
CA THR A 18 -0.62 -1.09 9.20
C THR A 18 -1.42 -2.00 10.13
N LEU A 19 -2.68 -2.28 9.78
CA LEU A 19 -3.53 -3.21 10.50
C LEU A 19 -2.93 -4.62 10.49
N ALA A 20 -2.50 -5.13 9.33
CA ALA A 20 -1.89 -6.45 9.22
C ALA A 20 -0.61 -6.58 10.07
N VAL A 21 0.26 -5.56 10.05
CA VAL A 21 1.48 -5.53 10.87
C VAL A 21 1.16 -5.46 12.37
N SER A 22 0.10 -4.72 12.75
CA SER A 22 -0.36 -4.64 14.13
C SER A 22 -0.96 -5.97 14.62
N LEU A 23 -1.78 -6.63 13.80
CA LEU A 23 -2.33 -7.97 14.09
C LEU A 23 -1.23 -9.03 14.23
N ARG A 24 -0.09 -8.86 13.53
CA ARG A 24 1.10 -9.70 13.71
C ARG A 24 1.90 -9.40 14.98
N GLY A 25 1.55 -8.34 15.72
CA GLY A 25 2.25 -7.93 16.95
C GLY A 25 3.55 -7.18 16.73
N LYS A 26 3.82 -6.68 15.50
CA LYS A 26 5.01 -5.87 15.19
C LYS A 26 4.73 -4.35 15.24
N CYS A 27 3.51 -3.95 15.56
CA CYS A 27 3.11 -2.56 15.76
C CYS A 27 2.02 -2.48 16.84
N THR A 28 2.20 -1.59 17.83
CA THR A 28 1.20 -1.44 18.90
C THR A 28 -0.10 -0.87 18.34
N ALA A 29 -1.25 -1.18 18.96
CA ALA A 29 -2.54 -0.66 18.49
C ALA A 29 -2.59 0.88 18.51
N LYS A 30 -1.95 1.51 19.50
CA LYS A 30 -1.83 2.97 19.59
C LYS A 30 -1.04 3.53 18.41
N ASP A 31 0.12 2.95 18.11
CA ASP A 31 0.93 3.39 16.97
C ASP A 31 0.19 3.14 15.66
N ALA A 32 -0.50 2.00 15.52
CA ALA A 32 -1.29 1.68 14.34
C ALA A 32 -2.34 2.77 14.03
N VAL A 33 -3.08 3.24 15.04
CA VAL A 33 -4.04 4.34 14.88
C VAL A 33 -3.33 5.62 14.43
N CYS A 34 -2.22 6.00 15.06
CA CYS A 34 -1.44 7.18 14.66
C CYS A 34 -0.94 7.05 13.20
N TYR A 35 -0.44 5.89 12.81
CA TYR A 35 0.00 5.60 11.44
C TYR A 35 -1.14 5.80 10.45
N MET A 36 -2.31 5.23 10.72
CA MET A 36 -3.48 5.35 9.83
C MET A 36 -3.92 6.80 9.68
N LEU A 37 -3.96 7.58 10.76
CA LEU A 37 -4.31 9.01 10.70
C LEU A 37 -3.29 9.81 9.88
N CYS A 38 -1.99 9.61 10.10
CA CYS A 38 -0.94 10.26 9.32
C CYS A 38 -0.99 9.85 7.83
N GLN A 39 -1.30 8.59 7.53
CA GLN A 39 -1.42 8.09 6.16
C GLN A 39 -2.61 8.72 5.43
N LEU A 40 -3.78 8.79 6.08
CA LEU A 40 -4.96 9.44 5.51
C LEU A 40 -4.71 10.93 5.26
N PHE A 41 -4.10 11.63 6.23
CA PHE A 41 -3.75 13.04 6.08
C PHE A 41 -2.71 13.27 4.98
N GLY A 42 -1.67 12.45 4.93
CA GLY A 42 -0.65 12.50 3.87
C GLY A 42 -1.24 12.22 2.48
N GLY A 43 -2.15 11.25 2.37
CA GLY A 43 -2.87 10.95 1.13
C GLY A 43 -3.78 12.10 0.67
N LEU A 44 -4.49 12.73 1.61
CA LEU A 44 -5.29 13.92 1.33
C LEU A 44 -4.42 15.07 0.79
N LEU A 45 -3.31 15.38 1.47
CA LEU A 45 -2.38 16.43 1.03
C LEU A 45 -1.77 16.10 -0.34
N ALA A 46 -1.36 14.85 -0.57
CA ALA A 46 -0.86 14.41 -1.87
C ALA A 46 -1.90 14.58 -2.98
N GLY A 47 -3.17 14.27 -2.70
CA GLY A 47 -4.29 14.49 -3.62
C GLY A 47 -4.49 15.97 -3.96
N ILE A 48 -4.48 16.85 -2.96
CA ILE A 48 -4.59 18.31 -3.15
C ILE A 48 -3.40 18.84 -3.96
N THR A 49 -2.18 18.44 -3.61
CA THR A 49 -0.96 18.84 -4.33
C THR A 49 -1.00 18.36 -5.78
N SER A 50 -1.42 17.12 -6.02
CA SER A 50 -1.57 16.56 -7.36
C SER A 50 -2.61 17.34 -8.19
N ALA A 51 -3.76 17.66 -7.61
CA ALA A 51 -4.79 18.46 -8.27
C ALA A 51 -4.29 19.87 -8.63
N PHE A 52 -3.53 20.51 -7.73
CA PHE A 52 -2.94 21.82 -7.96
C PHE A 52 -2.00 21.83 -9.17
N PHE A 53 -1.08 20.85 -9.27
CA PHE A 53 -0.15 20.76 -10.40
C PHE A 53 -0.83 20.39 -11.72
N GLN A 54 -1.93 19.64 -11.68
CA GLN A 54 -2.59 19.14 -12.89
C GLN A 54 -3.71 20.04 -13.40
N MET A 55 -4.09 21.09 -12.68
CA MET A 55 -5.27 21.94 -12.94
C MET A 55 -5.42 22.46 -14.38
N ASN A 56 -4.30 22.68 -15.09
CA ASN A 56 -4.29 23.20 -16.48
C ASN A 56 -3.76 22.20 -17.52
N SER A 57 -3.58 20.93 -17.13
CA SER A 57 -2.99 19.90 -17.99
C SER A 57 -4.04 19.00 -18.61
N ALA A 58 -3.76 18.42 -19.78
CA ALA A 58 -4.60 17.37 -20.37
C ALA A 58 -4.78 16.15 -19.45
N MET A 59 -3.86 15.97 -18.50
CA MET A 59 -3.85 14.93 -17.46
C MET A 59 -4.89 15.18 -16.36
N ALA A 60 -5.47 16.37 -16.24
CA ALA A 60 -6.54 16.66 -15.28
C ALA A 60 -7.74 15.71 -15.42
N LYS A 61 -7.97 15.19 -16.64
CA LYS A 61 -9.04 14.23 -16.94
C LYS A 61 -8.64 12.77 -16.69
N MET A 62 -7.36 12.50 -16.43
CA MET A 62 -6.82 11.16 -16.17
C MET A 62 -6.70 10.88 -14.67
N SER A 63 -7.63 11.44 -13.89
CA SER A 63 -7.73 11.13 -12.47
C SER A 63 -8.05 9.65 -12.30
N ILE A 64 -7.35 8.98 -11.39
CA ILE A 64 -7.65 7.59 -11.01
C ILE A 64 -9.04 7.60 -10.39
N VAL A 65 -10.02 7.11 -11.11
CA VAL A 65 -11.38 7.04 -10.61
C VAL A 65 -11.51 5.75 -9.80
N LEU A 66 -11.48 5.89 -8.47
CA LEU A 66 -11.74 4.82 -7.52
C LEU A 66 -13.24 4.49 -7.53
N GLN A 67 -13.66 3.68 -8.49
CA GLN A 67 -15.03 3.20 -8.62
C GLN A 67 -15.06 1.87 -9.36
N PRO A 68 -16.11 1.04 -9.16
CA PRO A 68 -16.32 -0.12 -10.00
C PRO A 68 -16.33 0.27 -11.48
N GLY A 69 -15.52 -0.42 -12.29
CA GLY A 69 -15.49 -0.22 -13.72
C GLY A 69 -16.88 -0.45 -14.33
N LYS A 70 -17.21 0.22 -15.44
CA LYS A 70 -18.57 0.22 -16.03
C LYS A 70 -19.15 -1.17 -16.32
N LYS A 71 -18.32 -2.21 -16.40
CA LYS A 71 -18.69 -3.60 -16.68
C LYS A 71 -18.77 -4.48 -15.42
N TYR A 72 -18.39 -3.95 -14.26
CA TYR A 72 -18.23 -4.72 -13.03
C TYR A 72 -19.25 -4.30 -11.98
N GLN A 73 -19.78 -5.29 -11.28
CA GLN A 73 -20.64 -5.05 -10.12
C GLN A 73 -19.81 -4.71 -8.89
N VAL A 74 -20.44 -4.05 -7.91
CA VAL A 74 -19.81 -3.70 -6.63
C VAL A 74 -19.21 -4.93 -5.95
N GLY A 75 -19.90 -6.08 -5.97
CA GLY A 75 -19.37 -7.32 -5.38
C GLY A 75 -18.06 -7.80 -6.02
N GLN A 76 -17.91 -7.63 -7.34
CA GLN A 76 -16.68 -7.99 -8.05
C GLN A 76 -15.54 -7.03 -7.72
N ALA A 77 -15.83 -5.74 -7.62
CA ALA A 77 -14.88 -4.73 -7.17
C ALA A 77 -14.42 -5.01 -5.72
N CYS A 78 -15.35 -5.30 -4.81
CA CYS A 78 -15.02 -5.65 -3.43
C CYS A 78 -14.14 -6.91 -3.34
N ALA A 79 -14.44 -7.94 -4.16
CA ALA A 79 -13.64 -9.16 -4.20
C ALA A 79 -12.21 -8.88 -4.71
N ALA A 80 -12.06 -8.03 -5.74
CA ALA A 80 -10.75 -7.62 -6.25
C ALA A 80 -9.96 -6.84 -5.19
N GLU A 81 -10.56 -5.82 -4.58
CA GLU A 81 -9.94 -5.01 -3.50
C GLU A 81 -9.48 -5.88 -2.33
N LEU A 82 -10.33 -6.80 -1.87
CA LEU A 82 -10.01 -7.72 -0.78
C LEU A 82 -8.84 -8.64 -1.15
N LEU A 83 -8.87 -9.24 -2.34
CA LEU A 83 -7.85 -10.16 -2.80
C LEU A 83 -6.48 -9.48 -2.94
N PHE A 84 -6.41 -8.36 -3.67
CA PHE A 84 -5.13 -7.69 -3.90
C PHE A 84 -4.59 -7.03 -2.62
N THR A 85 -5.46 -6.54 -1.73
CA THR A 85 -5.04 -6.07 -0.41
C THR A 85 -4.51 -7.21 0.47
N MET A 86 -5.13 -8.39 0.44
CA MET A 86 -4.61 -9.57 1.12
C MET A 86 -3.25 -10.00 0.58
N ILE A 87 -3.07 -10.01 -0.74
CA ILE A 87 -1.78 -10.34 -1.37
C ILE A 87 -0.71 -9.32 -0.95
N LEU A 88 -1.01 -8.01 -0.99
CA LEU A 88 -0.11 -6.97 -0.53
C LEU A 88 0.27 -7.18 0.95
N ALA A 89 -0.71 -7.40 1.82
CA ALA A 89 -0.48 -7.64 3.23
C ALA A 89 0.40 -8.89 3.44
N TYR A 90 0.10 -9.99 2.76
CA TYR A 90 0.89 -11.22 2.81
C TYR A 90 2.36 -10.97 2.40
N VAL A 91 2.59 -10.27 1.29
CA VAL A 91 3.94 -9.93 0.83
C VAL A 91 4.66 -9.10 1.87
N VAL A 92 4.04 -8.02 2.39
CA VAL A 92 4.65 -7.17 3.43
C VAL A 92 5.01 -7.97 4.67
N LEU A 93 4.07 -8.78 5.20
CA LEU A 93 4.33 -9.59 6.39
C LEU A 93 5.49 -10.55 6.16
N THR A 94 5.55 -11.18 4.99
CA THR A 94 6.59 -12.17 4.68
C THR A 94 7.96 -11.52 4.52
N VAL A 95 8.07 -10.43 3.76
CA VAL A 95 9.38 -9.84 3.38
C VAL A 95 9.91 -8.81 4.37
N ALA A 96 9.05 -8.17 5.15
CA ALA A 96 9.42 -7.05 6.03
C ALA A 96 9.30 -7.38 7.52
N THR A 97 8.55 -8.43 7.90
CA THR A 97 8.29 -8.69 9.32
C THR A 97 8.76 -10.07 9.79
N THR A 98 9.08 -10.99 8.89
CA THR A 98 9.62 -12.31 9.23
C THR A 98 10.97 -12.20 9.92
N ASP A 99 11.09 -12.81 11.09
CA ASP A 99 12.36 -12.85 11.81
C ASP A 99 13.30 -13.83 11.09
N THR A 100 14.42 -13.31 10.58
CA THR A 100 15.44 -14.16 9.96
C THR A 100 16.22 -14.88 11.07
N PRO A 101 16.35 -16.23 11.01
CA PRO A 101 17.14 -16.96 11.99
C PRO A 101 18.58 -16.44 12.04
N ALA A 102 19.21 -16.51 13.22
CA ALA A 102 20.53 -15.90 13.45
C ALA A 102 21.61 -16.39 12.46
N GLU A 103 21.49 -17.63 11.99
CA GLU A 103 22.36 -18.28 11.00
C GLU A 103 22.31 -17.61 9.62
N TRP A 104 21.18 -17.00 9.27
CA TRP A 104 20.91 -16.39 7.96
C TRP A 104 20.83 -14.86 8.02
N LYS A 105 21.20 -14.23 9.16
CA LYS A 105 21.20 -12.77 9.40
C LYS A 105 22.26 -12.00 8.58
N THR A 106 22.79 -12.59 7.52
CA THR A 106 23.78 -11.95 6.66
C THR A 106 23.09 -10.95 5.73
N LYS A 107 23.04 -9.68 6.19
CA LYS A 107 22.49 -8.48 5.53
C LYS A 107 20.96 -8.34 5.58
N GLN A 108 20.49 -7.15 5.95
CA GLN A 108 19.08 -6.77 5.79
C GLN A 108 18.61 -7.15 4.38
N ASN A 109 17.44 -7.78 4.26
CA ASN A 109 16.84 -8.07 2.97
C ASN A 109 16.73 -6.76 2.18
N ALA A 110 17.62 -6.53 1.21
CA ALA A 110 17.65 -5.30 0.44
C ALA A 110 16.56 -5.25 -0.63
N TYR A 111 15.87 -6.37 -0.88
CA TYR A 111 14.88 -6.52 -1.94
C TYR A 111 13.43 -6.33 -1.47
N PHE A 112 13.19 -6.19 -0.16
CA PHE A 112 11.84 -6.04 0.41
C PHE A 112 11.01 -4.93 -0.26
N GLY A 113 11.62 -3.75 -0.46
CA GLY A 113 10.93 -2.62 -1.10
C GLY A 113 10.61 -2.89 -2.58
N LEU A 114 11.47 -3.61 -3.29
CA LEU A 114 11.25 -4.04 -4.67
C LEU A 114 10.13 -5.08 -4.74
N ALA A 115 10.11 -6.07 -3.84
CA ALA A 115 9.07 -7.09 -3.79
C ALA A 115 7.69 -6.49 -3.51
N ILE A 116 7.59 -5.58 -2.52
CA ILE A 116 6.34 -4.89 -2.20
C ILE A 116 5.92 -3.98 -3.37
N GLY A 117 6.85 -3.23 -3.95
CA GLY A 117 6.57 -2.38 -5.11
C GLY A 117 6.09 -3.16 -6.34
N ALA A 118 6.74 -4.29 -6.65
CA ALA A 118 6.34 -5.17 -7.75
C ALA A 118 4.94 -5.76 -7.52
N CYS A 119 4.63 -6.17 -6.28
CA CYS A 119 3.30 -6.65 -5.90
C CYS A 119 2.21 -5.61 -6.18
N VAL A 120 2.43 -4.34 -5.77
CA VAL A 120 1.48 -3.25 -6.02
C VAL A 120 1.34 -2.96 -7.50
N THR A 121 2.45 -2.93 -8.25
CA THR A 121 2.42 -2.69 -9.71
C THR A 121 1.62 -3.77 -10.45
N VAL A 122 1.89 -5.05 -10.17
CA VAL A 122 1.16 -6.17 -10.79
C VAL A 122 -0.32 -6.13 -10.39
N GLY A 123 -0.61 -5.89 -9.11
CA GLY A 123 -1.97 -5.73 -8.60
C GLY A 123 -2.72 -4.62 -9.35
N GLY A 124 -2.13 -3.43 -9.46
CA GLY A 124 -2.72 -2.30 -10.18
C GLY A 124 -2.99 -2.60 -11.66
N PHE A 125 -2.07 -3.25 -12.38
CA PHE A 125 -2.34 -3.66 -13.76
C PHE A 125 -3.47 -4.69 -13.87
N ALA A 126 -3.59 -5.60 -12.90
CA ALA A 126 -4.60 -6.64 -12.89
C ALA A 126 -5.99 -6.14 -12.43
N SER A 127 -6.06 -5.19 -11.50
CA SER A 127 -7.31 -4.70 -10.90
C SER A 127 -7.80 -3.35 -11.40
N SER A 128 -6.94 -2.55 -12.07
CA SER A 128 -7.27 -1.16 -12.46
C SER A 128 -8.56 -1.01 -13.25
N ALA A 129 -8.87 -1.96 -14.13
CA ALA A 129 -10.11 -1.93 -14.90
C ALA A 129 -11.37 -2.29 -14.06
N ILE A 130 -11.19 -2.90 -12.90
CA ILE A 130 -12.26 -3.43 -12.03
C ILE A 130 -12.65 -2.42 -10.95
N SER A 131 -11.69 -1.90 -10.18
CA SER A 131 -11.96 -1.00 -9.03
C SER A 131 -11.11 0.27 -8.99
N GLY A 132 -10.10 0.36 -9.85
CA GLY A 132 -9.04 1.38 -9.83
C GLY A 132 -7.72 0.83 -9.34
#